data_AF-A0A8I0T1X7-F1
#
_entry.id   AF-A0A8I0T1X7-F1
#
_cell.length_a   1.000
_cell.length_b   1.000
_cell.length_c   1.000
_cell.angle_alpha   90.00
_cell.angle_beta   90.00
_cell.angle_gamma   90.00
#
_symmetry.space_group_name_H-M   'P 1'
#
loop_
_entity.id
_entity.type
_entity.pdbx_description
1 polymer ?
#
loop_
_entity_poly.entity_id
_entity_poly.type
_entity_poly.pdbx_seq_one_letter_code
_entity_poly.pdbx_strand_id
1 'polypeptide(L)'
;MMNLKKAIAVGLVTAGLVGCGTEVIANEDLAKMSAPELATLYCTAMKDTNLEQLQVLVGNESDWKEFKSIYFANEKEIARHKTKAEKYDCEIVETRESKKQTKFYFKKFKKVYVYKENNINTLKLI
;
A
#
# COMPACT_ATOMS: atom_id res chain seq x y z
N MET A 1 9.28 -7.77 -57.53
CA MET A 1 9.15 -6.57 -56.66
C MET A 1 10.29 -6.57 -55.66
N MET A 2 11.12 -5.53 -55.71
CA MET A 2 12.35 -5.36 -54.94
C MET A 2 12.07 -4.77 -53.55
N ASN A 3 12.79 -5.32 -52.56
CA ASN A 3 13.55 -4.65 -51.49
C ASN A 3 12.88 -3.88 -50.34
N LEU A 4 13.37 -4.27 -49.14
CA LEU A 4 14.03 -3.42 -48.12
C LEU A 4 13.31 -3.22 -46.78
N LYS A 5 13.74 -4.04 -45.81
CA LYS A 5 14.22 -3.68 -44.46
C LYS A 5 13.76 -2.34 -43.89
N LYS A 6 13.06 -2.38 -42.74
CA LYS A 6 13.36 -1.52 -41.58
C LYS A 6 13.21 -2.30 -40.29
N ALA A 7 14.35 -2.59 -39.68
CA ALA A 7 14.47 -2.82 -38.25
C ALA A 7 14.14 -1.51 -37.52
N ILE A 8 13.38 -1.58 -36.44
CA ILE A 8 13.53 -0.65 -35.32
C ILE A 8 13.57 -1.50 -34.05
N ALA A 9 14.79 -1.75 -33.62
CA ALA A 9 15.11 -2.01 -32.23
C ALA A 9 15.00 -0.68 -31.47
N VAL A 10 14.16 -0.64 -30.45
CA VAL A 10 14.23 0.29 -29.31
C VAL A 10 13.66 -0.51 -28.16
N GLY A 11 14.34 -0.77 -27.05
CA GLY A 11 15.66 -0.43 -26.58
C GLY A 11 15.70 -1.01 -25.16
N LEU A 12 16.84 -1.55 -24.75
CA LEU A 12 17.10 -1.81 -23.35
C LEU A 12 16.79 -0.52 -22.56
N VAL A 13 15.88 -0.59 -21.60
CA VAL A 13 16.07 0.20 -20.38
C VAL A 13 16.75 -0.72 -19.40
N THR A 14 18.08 -0.61 -19.45
CA THR A 14 19.05 -1.01 -18.47
C THR A 14 18.59 -0.74 -17.04
N ALA A 15 18.93 -1.69 -16.18
CA ALA A 15 19.06 -1.60 -14.72
C ALA A 15 19.06 -0.18 -14.14
N GLY A 16 18.09 0.08 -13.28
CA GLY A 16 18.11 1.13 -12.27
C GLY A 16 17.93 0.51 -10.89
N LEU A 17 18.90 -0.27 -10.43
CA LEU A 17 19.05 -0.58 -9.01
C LEU A 17 19.75 0.62 -8.37
N VAL A 18 18.97 1.61 -7.93
CA VAL A 18 19.48 2.69 -7.07
C VAL A 18 18.36 3.15 -6.13
N GLY A 19 18.50 2.77 -4.86
CA GLY A 19 17.75 3.33 -3.73
C GLY A 19 16.50 2.55 -3.31
N CYS A 20 16.65 1.57 -2.42
CA CYS A 20 15.56 1.07 -1.57
C CYS A 20 15.15 2.16 -0.56
N GLY A 21 14.62 3.27 -1.02
CA GLY A 21 13.69 4.07 -0.25
C GLY A 21 12.34 3.80 -0.90
N THR A 22 11.46 3.05 -0.22
CA THR A 22 10.08 2.89 -0.69
C THR A 22 9.50 4.30 -0.83
N GLU A 23 9.36 4.79 -2.06
CA GLU A 23 8.90 6.15 -2.35
C GLU A 23 7.54 6.35 -1.65
N VAL A 24 7.47 7.36 -0.79
CA VAL A 24 6.25 7.66 -0.04
C VAL A 24 5.26 8.33 -0.97
N ILE A 25 4.13 7.68 -1.19
CA ILE A 25 3.03 8.23 -1.97
C ILE A 25 2.34 9.32 -1.15
N ALA A 26 2.34 10.54 -1.68
CA ALA A 26 1.76 11.71 -1.04
C ALA A 26 0.22 11.69 -1.03
N ASN A 27 -0.38 12.44 -0.11
CA ASN A 27 -1.84 12.51 0.08
C ASN A 27 -2.63 12.85 -1.20
N GLU A 28 -2.11 13.74 -2.04
CA GLU A 28 -2.78 14.13 -3.28
C GLU A 28 -2.92 12.97 -4.28
N ASP A 29 -1.93 12.08 -4.30
CA ASP A 29 -1.95 10.91 -5.17
C ASP A 29 -2.75 9.77 -4.53
N LEU A 30 -2.74 9.62 -3.21
CA LEU A 30 -3.64 8.71 -2.50
C LEU A 30 -5.11 9.00 -2.80
N ALA A 31 -5.50 10.27 -2.89
CA ALA A 31 -6.88 10.67 -3.18
C ALA A 31 -7.36 10.22 -4.58
N LYS A 32 -6.45 9.95 -5.51
CA LYS A 32 -6.73 9.48 -6.87
C LYS A 32 -6.77 7.95 -6.97
N MET A 33 -6.30 7.24 -5.94
CA MET A 33 -6.24 5.78 -5.96
C MET A 33 -7.64 5.17 -5.85
N SER A 34 -7.83 4.05 -6.54
CA SER A 34 -8.99 3.20 -6.33
C SER A 34 -8.94 2.55 -4.93
N ALA A 35 -10.10 2.14 -4.43
CA ALA A 35 -10.20 1.46 -3.15
C ALA A 35 -9.32 0.19 -3.03
N PRO A 36 -9.23 -0.72 -4.03
CA PRO A 36 -8.34 -1.88 -3.95
C PRO A 36 -6.85 -1.50 -3.95
N GLU A 37 -6.46 -0.48 -4.70
CA GLU A 37 -5.07 0.02 -4.70
C GLU A 37 -4.70 0.57 -3.33
N LEU A 38 -5.57 1.38 -2.74
CA LEU A 38 -5.35 1.95 -1.41
C LEU A 38 -5.27 0.88 -0.32
N ALA A 39 -6.13 -0.14 -0.38
CA ALA A 39 -6.09 -1.27 0.55
C ALA A 39 -4.81 -2.12 0.41
N THR A 40 -4.38 -2.36 -0.83
CA THR A 40 -3.15 -3.11 -1.13
C THR A 40 -1.91 -2.33 -0.70
N LEU A 41 -1.90 -1.01 -0.91
CA LEU A 41 -0.84 -0.13 -0.45
C LEU A 41 -0.69 -0.17 1.08
N TYR A 42 -1.81 -0.13 1.81
CA TYR A 42 -1.76 -0.28 3.27
C TYR A 42 -1.23 -1.64 3.72
N CYS A 43 -1.66 -2.74 3.09
CA CYS A 43 -1.12 -4.06 3.40
C CYS A 43 0.40 -4.14 3.12
N THR A 44 0.84 -3.57 2.00
CA THR A 44 2.26 -3.55 1.59
C THR A 44 3.09 -2.69 2.54
N ALA A 45 2.62 -1.51 2.91
CA ALA A 45 3.29 -0.64 3.89
C ALA A 45 3.39 -1.31 5.27
N MET A 46 2.35 -2.05 5.68
CA MET A 46 2.40 -2.91 6.87
C MET A 46 3.42 -4.03 6.71
N LYS A 47 3.47 -4.71 5.57
CA LYS A 47 4.41 -5.79 5.30
C LYS A 47 5.86 -5.32 5.36
N ASP A 48 6.14 -4.20 4.72
CA ASP A 48 7.50 -3.65 4.59
C ASP A 48 7.92 -2.86 5.84
N THR A 49 7.00 -2.63 6.78
CA THR A 49 7.22 -1.75 7.93
C THR A 49 7.60 -0.33 7.49
N ASN A 50 6.98 0.16 6.42
CA ASN A 50 7.18 1.52 5.92
C ASN A 50 6.38 2.51 6.77
N LEU A 51 7.00 2.97 7.87
CA LEU A 51 6.36 3.86 8.83
C LEU A 51 5.95 5.21 8.24
N GLU A 52 6.71 5.73 7.27
CA GLU A 52 6.40 7.01 6.62
C GLU A 52 5.13 6.88 5.78
N GLN A 53 5.04 5.84 4.94
CA GLN A 53 3.82 5.59 4.16
C GLN A 53 2.62 5.30 5.06
N LEU A 54 2.80 4.56 6.16
CA LEU A 54 1.73 4.30 7.13
C LEU A 54 1.26 5.59 7.81
N GLN A 55 2.16 6.51 8.15
CA GLN A 55 1.78 7.80 8.72
C GLN A 55 0.89 8.60 7.75
N VAL A 56 1.27 8.65 6.46
CA VAL A 56 0.45 9.31 5.43
C VAL A 56 -0.92 8.63 5.27
N LEU A 57 -0.97 7.29 5.23
CA LEU A 57 -2.22 6.53 5.07
C LEU A 57 -3.18 6.66 6.26
N VAL A 58 -2.64 6.81 7.46
CA VAL A 58 -3.43 7.06 8.68
C VAL A 58 -3.93 8.52 8.72
N GLY A 59 -3.20 9.43 8.09
CA GLY A 59 -3.64 10.78 7.77
C GLY A 59 -3.47 11.78 8.90
N ASN A 60 -4.04 11.52 10.09
CA ASN A 60 -3.93 12.44 11.22
C ASN A 60 -2.93 11.97 12.30
N GLU A 61 -2.33 12.95 12.97
CA GLU A 61 -1.25 12.73 13.94
C GLU A 61 -1.71 11.99 15.21
N SER A 62 -2.97 12.15 15.62
CA SER A 62 -3.50 11.47 16.80
C SER A 62 -3.63 9.97 16.56
N ASP A 63 -4.29 9.61 15.46
CA ASP A 63 -4.46 8.22 15.04
C ASP A 63 -3.12 7.58 14.71
N TRP A 64 -2.17 8.35 14.14
CA TRP A 64 -0.82 7.86 13.90
C TRP A 64 -0.11 7.52 15.21
N LYS A 65 -0.17 8.38 16.23
CA LYS A 65 0.44 8.11 17.54
C LYS A 65 -0.16 6.87 18.19
N GLU A 66 -1.48 6.74 18.19
CA GLU A 66 -2.16 5.56 18.72
C GLU A 66 -1.75 4.29 17.95
N PHE A 67 -1.84 4.33 16.62
CA PHE A 67 -1.45 3.22 15.75
C PHE A 67 0.01 2.81 15.96
N LYS A 68 0.92 3.78 15.99
CA LYS A 68 2.34 3.54 16.25
C LYS A 68 2.55 2.93 17.63
N SER A 69 1.80 3.35 18.66
CA SER A 69 1.89 2.77 20.00
C SER A 69 1.45 1.30 20.06
N ILE A 70 0.54 0.87 19.18
CA ILE A 70 0.04 -0.50 19.15
C ILE A 70 0.99 -1.45 18.41
N TYR A 71 1.53 -1.02 17.26
CA TYR A 71 2.26 -1.89 16.35
C TYR A 71 3.78 -1.65 16.36
N PHE A 72 4.23 -0.46 16.75
CA PHE A 72 5.59 0.04 16.50
C PHE A 72 6.15 0.88 17.66
N ALA A 73 5.72 0.60 18.91
CA ALA A 73 6.07 1.42 20.08
C ALA A 73 7.58 1.51 20.37
N ASN A 74 8.33 0.46 20.03
CA ASN A 74 9.77 0.34 20.26
C ASN A 74 10.38 -0.70 19.30
N GLU A 75 11.71 -0.83 19.31
CA GLU A 75 12.45 -1.74 18.43
C GLU A 75 12.02 -3.21 18.57
N LYS A 76 11.66 -3.64 19.78
CA LYS A 76 11.20 -5.01 20.04
C LYS A 76 9.86 -5.29 19.35
N GLU A 77 8.90 -4.39 19.46
CA GLU A 77 7.60 -4.54 18.77
C GLU A 77 7.75 -4.41 17.26
N ILE A 78 8.64 -3.52 16.77
CA ILE A 78 8.99 -3.42 15.34
C ILE A 78 9.56 -4.75 14.84
N ALA A 79 10.52 -5.35 15.55
CA ALA A 79 11.09 -6.64 15.17
C ALA A 79 10.04 -7.76 15.18
N ARG A 80 9.19 -7.79 16.22
CA ARG A 80 8.08 -8.75 16.33
C ARG A 80 7.09 -8.60 15.18
N HIS A 81 6.78 -7.36 14.77
CA HIS A 81 5.94 -7.09 13.62
C HIS A 81 6.60 -7.57 12.33
N LYS A 82 7.87 -7.26 12.08
CA LYS A 82 8.61 -7.71 10.89
C LYS A 82 8.55 -9.24 10.72
N THR A 83 8.78 -10.00 11.79
CA THR A 83 8.67 -11.48 11.74
C THR A 83 7.24 -11.97 11.42
N LYS A 84 6.19 -11.26 11.89
CA LYS A 84 4.81 -11.58 11.50
C LYS A 84 4.53 -11.20 10.05
N ALA A 85 5.06 -10.06 9.63
CA ALA A 85 4.85 -9.44 8.33
C ALA A 85 5.45 -10.26 7.17
N GLU A 86 6.49 -11.05 7.41
CA GLU A 86 7.01 -12.04 6.46
C GLU A 86 5.94 -12.99 5.91
N LYS A 87 4.89 -13.26 6.71
CA LYS A 87 3.79 -14.14 6.33
C LYS A 87 2.65 -13.41 5.64
N TYR A 88 2.69 -12.07 5.57
CA TYR A 88 1.63 -11.29 4.97
C TYR A 88 1.60 -11.51 3.46
N ASP A 89 0.37 -11.75 2.99
CA ASP A 89 0.04 -11.88 1.59
C ASP A 89 -1.04 -10.85 1.29
N CYS A 90 -0.65 -9.86 0.47
CA CYS A 90 -1.47 -8.71 0.10
C CYS A 90 -2.31 -8.96 -1.15
N GLU A 91 -2.41 -10.21 -1.61
CA GLU A 91 -3.41 -10.63 -2.59
C GLU A 91 -4.83 -10.50 -1.98
N ILE A 92 -5.68 -9.69 -2.62
CA ILE A 92 -7.11 -9.56 -2.27
C ILE A 92 -7.82 -10.82 -2.76
N VAL A 93 -8.45 -11.55 -1.84
CA VAL A 93 -9.19 -12.79 -2.14
C VAL A 93 -10.70 -12.60 -2.15
N GLU A 94 -11.20 -11.55 -1.48
CA GLU A 94 -12.62 -11.24 -1.45
C GLU A 94 -12.83 -9.73 -1.22
N THR A 95 -13.81 -9.17 -1.92
CA THR A 95 -14.26 -7.78 -1.75
C THR A 95 -15.74 -7.77 -1.39
N ARG A 96 -16.10 -7.07 -0.32
CA ARG A 96 -17.50 -6.84 0.06
C ARG A 96 -17.83 -5.37 0.10
N GLU A 97 -18.72 -4.95 -0.78
CA GLU A 97 -19.17 -3.57 -0.85
C GLU A 97 -20.41 -3.34 0.03
N SER A 98 -20.50 -2.13 0.57
CA SER A 98 -21.66 -1.64 1.29
C SER A 98 -21.86 -0.16 0.99
N LYS A 99 -23.03 0.40 1.34
CA LYS A 99 -23.34 1.81 1.08
C LYS A 99 -22.33 2.82 1.65
N LYS A 100 -21.57 2.44 2.68
CA LYS A 100 -20.63 3.35 3.39
C LYS A 100 -19.16 3.00 3.20
N GLN A 101 -18.85 1.76 2.83
CA GLN A 101 -17.47 1.25 2.83
C GLN A 101 -17.34 0.00 1.96
N THR A 102 -16.13 -0.24 1.48
CA THR A 102 -15.70 -1.48 0.85
C THR A 102 -14.72 -2.20 1.78
N LYS A 103 -14.95 -3.50 1.98
CA LYS A 103 -14.11 -4.38 2.80
C LYS A 103 -13.27 -5.25 1.88
N PHE A 104 -11.96 -5.22 2.08
CA PHE A 104 -11.00 -6.07 1.36
C PHE A 104 -10.45 -7.13 2.29
N TYR A 105 -10.62 -8.39 1.90
CA TYR A 105 -10.10 -9.55 2.61
C TYR A 105 -8.86 -10.03 1.87
N PHE A 106 -7.79 -10.24 2.62
CA PHE A 106 -6.50 -10.67 2.12
C PHE A 106 -6.23 -12.12 2.52
N LYS A 107 -5.45 -12.82 1.71
CA LYS A 107 -5.14 -14.23 1.94
C LYS A 107 -4.44 -14.50 3.28
N LYS A 108 -3.48 -13.64 3.65
CA LYS A 108 -2.74 -13.74 4.93
C LYS A 108 -2.51 -12.38 5.59
N PHE A 109 -3.51 -11.52 5.58
CA PHE A 109 -3.47 -10.24 6.27
C PHE A 109 -4.84 -9.90 6.85
N LYS A 110 -4.88 -8.99 7.83
CA LYS A 110 -6.15 -8.50 8.38
C LYS A 110 -6.97 -7.85 7.26
N LYS A 111 -8.30 -7.95 7.35
CA LYS A 111 -9.17 -7.22 6.43
C LYS A 111 -8.96 -5.70 6.56
N VAL A 112 -9.11 -4.99 5.45
CA VAL A 112 -8.98 -3.53 5.39
C VAL A 112 -10.32 -2.91 5.00
N TYR A 113 -10.63 -1.77 5.59
CA TYR A 113 -11.85 -1.01 5.31
C TYR A 113 -11.47 0.27 4.57
N VAL A 114 -12.09 0.47 3.41
CA VAL A 114 -11.97 1.70 2.64
C VAL A 114 -13.33 2.38 2.61
N TYR A 115 -13.37 3.63 3.01
CA TYR A 115 -14.55 4.49 3.03
C TYR A 115 -14.50 5.43 1.84
N LYS A 116 -15.68 5.84 1.36
CA LYS A 116 -15.80 6.86 0.33
C LYS A 116 -16.40 8.12 0.95
N GLU A 117 -15.57 9.13 1.15
CA GLU A 117 -15.96 10.42 1.75
C GLU A 117 -15.71 11.52 0.71
N ASN A 118 -16.75 12.29 0.35
CA ASN A 118 -16.66 13.36 -0.68
C ASN A 118 -16.05 12.89 -2.02
N ASN A 119 -16.39 11.68 -2.46
CA ASN A 119 -15.84 11.00 -3.64
C ASN A 119 -14.36 10.60 -3.54
N ILE A 120 -13.72 10.71 -2.36
CA ILE A 120 -12.34 10.31 -2.11
C ILE A 120 -12.34 9.00 -1.30
N ASN A 121 -11.47 8.06 -1.67
CA ASN A 121 -11.26 6.83 -0.91
C ASN A 121 -10.33 7.12 0.29
N THR A 122 -10.74 6.71 1.48
CA THR A 122 -9.96 6.89 2.72
C THR A 122 -9.91 5.58 3.51
N LEU A 123 -8.80 5.36 4.20
CA LEU A 123 -8.65 4.25 5.13
C LEU A 123 -9.14 4.68 6.52
N LYS A 124 -9.85 3.79 7.21
CA LYS A 124 -10.00 3.91 8.67
C LYS A 124 -9.45 2.66 9.32
N LEU A 125 -8.59 2.88 10.31
CA LEU A 125 -8.15 1.83 11.20
C LEU A 125 -9.33 1.49 12.11
N ILE A 126 -9.84 0.27 12.02
CA ILE A 126 -10.89 -0.29 12.91
C ILE A 126 -10.28 -1.46 13.67
#